data_AF-A0A399EGP7-F1
#
_entry.id   AF-A0A399EGP7-F1
#
_cell.length_a   1.000
_cell.length_b   1.000
_cell.length_c   1.000
_cell.angle_alpha   90.00
_cell.angle_beta   90.00
_cell.angle_gamma   90.00
#
_symmetry.space_group_name_H-M   'P 1'
#
loop_
_entity.id
_entity.type
_entity.pdbx_description
1 polymer ?
#
loop_
_entity_poly.entity_id
_entity_poly.type
_entity_poly.pdbx_seq_one_letter_code
_entity_poly.pdbx_strand_id
1 'polypeptide(L)'
;MLAAHLLTAHHALKYARFRPGARAVFFGAYPQYVQVPGFAAYAAAKGALEAYLGAARRELRREGVELVLVRLPAVATGLWAPLGGPPKGALAPEEAARRVLSGVLAEPPPETLEV
;
A
#
# COMPACT_ATOMS: atom_id res chain seq x y z
N MET A 1 10.01 -14.05 0.74
CA MET A 1 9.64 -12.71 1.27
C MET A 1 8.14 -12.37 1.10
N LEU A 2 7.24 -13.36 1.10
CA LEU A 2 5.81 -13.13 0.82
C LEU A 2 4.93 -12.96 2.08
N ALA A 3 5.41 -13.45 3.24
CA ALA A 3 4.73 -13.31 4.52
C ALA A 3 4.79 -11.89 5.14
N ALA A 4 5.61 -10.99 4.58
CA ALA A 4 5.94 -9.74 5.25
C ALA A 4 4.84 -8.66 5.20
N HIS A 5 3.93 -8.66 4.22
CA HIS A 5 3.04 -7.49 4.04
C HIS A 5 2.00 -7.35 5.17
N LEU A 6 1.24 -8.40 5.44
CA LEU A 6 0.26 -8.41 6.53
C LEU A 6 0.93 -8.26 7.89
N LEU A 7 1.96 -9.07 8.16
CA LEU A 7 2.62 -9.07 9.47
C LEU A 7 3.36 -7.75 9.74
N THR A 8 4.00 -7.15 8.74
CA THR A 8 4.60 -5.82 8.88
C THR A 8 3.53 -4.77 9.18
N ALA A 9 2.39 -4.78 8.47
CA ALA A 9 1.30 -3.85 8.77
C ALA A 9 0.73 -4.06 10.18
N HIS A 10 0.50 -5.32 10.58
CA HIS A 10 0.03 -5.65 11.91
C HIS A 10 1.00 -5.16 12.99
N HIS A 11 2.28 -5.47 12.87
CA HIS A 11 3.28 -5.06 13.85
C HIS A 11 3.49 -3.55 13.87
N ALA A 12 3.51 -2.89 12.70
CA ALA A 12 3.62 -1.45 12.61
C ALA A 12 2.44 -0.77 13.30
N LEU A 13 1.20 -1.18 13.01
CA LEU A 13 0.01 -0.58 13.62
C LEU A 13 -0.10 -0.90 15.11
N LYS A 14 0.30 -2.09 15.55
CA LYS A 14 0.24 -2.49 16.97
C LYS A 14 1.22 -1.73 17.86
N TYR A 15 2.41 -1.40 17.35
CA TYR A 15 3.50 -0.85 18.17
C TYR A 15 3.86 0.59 17.85
N ALA A 16 3.41 1.16 16.73
CA ALA A 16 3.59 2.57 16.44
C ALA A 16 2.80 3.43 17.44
N ARG A 17 3.35 4.59 17.75
CA ARG A 17 2.67 5.63 18.53
C ARG A 17 2.23 6.72 17.58
N PHE A 18 0.92 6.91 17.47
CA PHE A 18 0.35 7.93 16.61
C PHE A 18 -0.07 9.17 17.41
N ARG A 19 0.00 10.33 16.75
CA ARG A 19 -0.65 11.55 17.23
C ARG A 19 -2.04 11.64 16.58
N PRO A 20 -3.03 12.27 17.23
CA PRO A 20 -4.29 12.58 16.57
C PRO A 20 -4.06 13.36 15.25
N GLY A 21 -4.76 12.96 14.19
CA GLY A 21 -4.59 13.46 12.83
C GLY A 21 -3.49 12.77 12.02
N ALA A 22 -2.81 11.76 12.57
CA ALA A 22 -1.78 11.02 11.84
C ALA A 22 -2.36 10.22 10.67
N ARG A 23 -1.56 10.05 9.62
CA ARG A 23 -1.87 9.22 8.46
C ARG A 23 -0.89 8.06 8.39
N ALA A 24 -1.40 6.83 8.37
CA ALA A 24 -0.59 5.64 8.13
C ALA A 24 -0.87 5.13 6.72
N VAL A 25 0.16 5.19 5.87
CA VAL A 25 0.06 4.88 4.44
C VAL A 25 0.65 3.52 4.15
N PHE A 26 -0.10 2.68 3.43
CA PHE A 26 0.33 1.34 3.03
C PHE A 26 0.11 1.13 1.53
N PHE A 27 0.92 0.27 0.92
CA PHE A 27 0.86 0.01 -0.52
C PHE A 27 0.20 -1.33 -0.82
N GLY A 28 -0.99 -1.27 -1.42
CA GLY A 28 -1.73 -2.39 -1.99
C GLY A 28 -1.27 -2.71 -3.41
N ALA A 29 -2.18 -3.27 -4.20
CA ALA A 29 -2.00 -3.48 -5.63
C ALA A 29 -3.35 -3.59 -6.34
N TYR A 30 -3.40 -3.19 -7.62
CA TYR A 30 -4.57 -3.45 -8.45
C TYR A 30 -4.77 -4.97 -8.64
N PRO A 31 -5.90 -5.56 -8.19
CA PRO A 31 -6.13 -7.00 -8.26
C PRO A 31 -5.94 -7.56 -9.68
N GLN A 32 -6.46 -6.86 -10.69
CA GLN A 32 -6.35 -7.24 -12.10
C GLN A 32 -4.92 -7.31 -12.64
N TYR A 33 -3.94 -6.67 -11.99
CA TYR A 33 -2.54 -6.69 -12.42
C TYR A 33 -1.70 -7.77 -11.72
N VAL A 34 -2.17 -8.29 -10.59
CA VAL A 34 -1.39 -9.20 -9.74
C VAL A 34 -2.01 -10.58 -9.64
N GLN A 35 -3.31 -10.73 -9.87
CA GLN A 35 -4.02 -12.02 -9.89
C GLN A 35 -3.81 -12.73 -11.23
N VAL A 36 -2.55 -12.99 -11.54
CA VAL A 36 -2.10 -13.65 -12.77
C VAL A 36 -1.16 -14.82 -12.43
N PRO A 37 -1.01 -15.81 -13.33
CA PRO A 37 -0.08 -16.93 -13.11
C PRO A 37 1.34 -16.46 -12.74
N GLY A 38 1.95 -17.12 -11.76
CA GLY A 38 3.28 -16.77 -11.24
C GLY A 38 3.27 -15.72 -10.12
N PHE A 39 2.19 -14.97 -9.94
CA PHE A 39 2.06 -13.93 -8.90
C PHE A 39 1.12 -14.29 -7.75
N ALA A 40 0.60 -15.52 -7.69
CA ALA A 40 -0.41 -15.94 -6.70
C ALA A 40 -0.05 -15.57 -5.26
N ALA A 41 1.20 -15.81 -4.84
CA ALA A 41 1.62 -15.45 -3.50
C ALA A 41 1.66 -13.92 -3.30
N TYR A 42 2.16 -13.16 -4.29
CA TYR A 42 2.23 -11.70 -4.21
C TYR A 42 0.82 -11.09 -4.14
N ALA A 43 -0.09 -11.60 -4.96
CA ALA A 43 -1.51 -11.25 -4.93
C ALA A 43 -2.14 -11.57 -3.56
N ALA A 44 -1.88 -12.75 -2.99
CA ALA A 44 -2.39 -13.12 -1.67
C ALA A 44 -1.86 -12.19 -0.58
N ALA A 45 -0.57 -11.85 -0.60
CA ALA A 45 0.04 -10.95 0.37
C ALA A 45 -0.57 -9.54 0.32
N LYS A 46 -0.81 -9.01 -0.88
CA LYS A 46 -1.46 -7.70 -1.06
C LYS A 46 -2.93 -7.76 -0.69
N GLY A 47 -3.67 -8.78 -1.12
CA GLY A 47 -5.07 -8.96 -0.75
C GLY A 47 -5.27 -9.08 0.77
N ALA A 48 -4.41 -9.83 1.47
CA ALA A 48 -4.44 -9.95 2.92
C ALA A 48 -4.16 -8.60 3.62
N LEU A 49 -3.21 -7.81 3.11
CA LEU A 49 -2.94 -6.46 3.59
C LEU A 49 -4.17 -5.55 3.44
N GLU A 50 -4.78 -5.52 2.26
CA GLU A 50 -5.95 -4.67 2.00
C GLU A 50 -7.13 -5.05 2.90
N ALA A 51 -7.40 -6.35 3.06
CA ALA A 51 -8.44 -6.84 3.96
C ALA A 51 -8.16 -6.46 5.43
N TYR A 52 -6.92 -6.60 5.88
CA TYR A 52 -6.50 -6.25 7.23
C TYR A 52 -6.69 -4.76 7.52
N LEU A 53 -6.25 -3.89 6.63
CA LEU A 53 -6.41 -2.44 6.79
C LEU A 53 -7.88 -2.01 6.74
N GLY A 54 -8.70 -2.66 5.90
CA GLY A 54 -10.14 -2.43 5.85
C GLY A 54 -10.83 -2.73 7.19
N ALA A 55 -10.44 -3.81 7.86
CA ALA A 55 -10.94 -4.15 9.19
C ALA A 55 -10.43 -3.17 10.26
N ALA A 56 -9.11 -2.91 10.28
CA ALA A 56 -8.46 -2.05 11.26
C ALA A 56 -8.87 -0.58 11.17
N ARG A 57 -9.37 -0.10 10.03
CA ARG A 57 -9.68 1.32 9.80
C ARG A 57 -10.59 1.93 10.87
N ARG A 58 -11.65 1.22 11.26
CA ARG A 58 -12.59 1.76 12.28
C ARG A 58 -11.99 1.77 13.69
N GLU A 59 -11.05 0.86 13.97
CA GLU A 59 -10.31 0.83 15.24
C GLU A 59 -9.43 2.07 15.34
N LEU A 60 -8.59 2.29 14.32
CA LEU A 60 -7.60 3.38 14.29
C LEU A 60 -8.25 4.76 14.14
N ARG A 61 -9.38 4.88 13.44
CA ARG A 61 -10.12 6.15 13.35
C ARG A 61 -10.63 6.65 14.71
N ARG A 62 -10.96 5.75 15.65
CA ARG A 62 -11.33 6.12 17.02
C ARG A 62 -10.16 6.70 17.81
N GLU A 63 -8.94 6.37 17.41
CA GLU A 63 -7.69 6.91 17.96
C GLU A 63 -7.23 8.18 17.21
N GLY A 64 -8.00 8.66 16.24
CA GLY A 64 -7.67 9.83 15.42
C GLY A 64 -6.61 9.54 14.35
N VAL A 65 -6.48 8.29 13.91
CA VAL A 65 -5.51 7.87 12.88
C VAL A 65 -6.23 7.48 11.59
N GLU A 66 -5.82 8.06 10.48
CA GLU A 66 -6.36 7.76 9.16
C GLU A 66 -5.48 6.72 8.44
N LEU A 67 -6.09 5.59 8.06
CA LEU A 67 -5.41 4.56 7.28
C LEU A 67 -5.66 4.79 5.79
N VAL A 68 -4.58 5.02 5.04
CA VAL A 68 -4.64 5.24 3.59
C VAL A 68 -4.01 4.06 2.86
N LEU A 69 -4.79 3.39 2.03
CA LEU A 69 -4.30 2.34 1.14
C LEU A 69 -4.01 2.90 -0.24
N VAL A 70 -2.77 2.79 -0.71
CA VAL A 70 -2.35 3.28 -2.03
C VAL A 70 -2.21 2.12 -3.00
N ARG A 71 -2.81 2.23 -4.18
CA ARG A 71 -2.56 1.34 -5.32
C ARG A 71 -1.75 2.10 -6.37
N LEU A 72 -0.57 1.58 -6.67
CA LEU A 72 0.31 2.12 -7.70
C LEU A 72 0.27 1.21 -8.94
N PRO A 73 0.42 1.79 -10.15
CA PRO A 73 0.83 1.01 -11.31
C PRO A 73 2.28 0.53 -11.11
N ALA A 74 2.87 -0.12 -12.11
CA ALA A 74 4.28 -0.51 -12.03
C ALA A 74 5.17 0.73 -11.81
N VAL A 75 6.11 0.63 -10.86
CA VAL A 75 7.12 1.66 -10.57
C VAL A 75 8.50 1.07 -10.81
N ALA A 76 9.35 1.81 -11.53
CA ALA A 76 10.69 1.41 -11.93
C ALA A 76 11.66 1.39 -10.74
N THR A 77 11.57 0.33 -9.92
CA THR A 77 12.43 0.10 -8.75
C THR A 77 13.14 -1.25 -8.84
N GLY A 78 14.07 -1.50 -7.91
CA GLY A 78 14.73 -2.80 -7.76
C GLY A 78 13.80 -3.96 -7.39
N LEU A 79 12.52 -3.71 -7.06
CA LEU A 79 11.52 -4.75 -6.80
C LEU A 79 11.39 -5.74 -7.98
N TRP A 80 11.63 -5.25 -9.20
CA TRP A 80 11.52 -6.04 -10.41
C TRP A 80 12.80 -6.80 -10.77
N ALA A 81 13.90 -6.63 -10.05
CA ALA A 81 15.18 -7.28 -10.38
C ALA A 81 15.06 -8.82 -10.49
N PRO A 82 14.33 -9.54 -9.60
CA PRO A 82 14.12 -10.99 -9.73
C PRO A 82 13.22 -11.38 -10.92
N LEU A 83 12.53 -10.42 -11.52
CA LEU A 83 11.57 -10.59 -12.62
C LEU A 83 12.13 -10.11 -13.97
N GLY A 84 13.42 -9.78 -14.04
CA GLY A 84 14.07 -9.30 -15.27
C GLY A 84 13.99 -7.78 -15.50
N GLY A 85 13.60 -7.02 -14.48
CA GLY A 85 13.50 -5.56 -14.57
C GLY A 85 12.06 -5.04 -14.74
N PRO A 86 11.86 -3.73 -14.59
CA PRO A 86 10.53 -3.14 -14.61
C PRO A 86 9.89 -3.22 -16.00
N PRO A 87 8.55 -3.38 -16.07
CA PRO A 87 7.85 -3.41 -17.35
C PRO A 87 7.89 -2.04 -18.04
N LYS A 88 7.65 -2.05 -19.37
CA LYS A 88 7.56 -0.83 -20.17
C LYS A 88 6.43 0.06 -19.64
N GLY A 89 6.71 1.35 -19.49
CA GLY A 89 5.74 2.33 -18.99
C GLY A 89 5.63 2.39 -17.46
N ALA A 90 6.49 1.68 -16.72
CA ALA A 90 6.59 1.85 -15.28
C ALA A 90 6.95 3.30 -14.92
N LEU A 91 6.29 3.86 -13.91
CA LEU A 91 6.55 5.21 -13.42
C LEU A 91 7.95 5.31 -12.82
N ALA A 92 8.58 6.48 -12.94
CA ALA A 92 9.74 6.81 -12.12
C ALA A 92 9.34 6.83 -10.63
N PRO A 93 10.19 6.37 -9.70
CA PRO A 93 9.90 6.37 -8.27
C PRO A 93 9.51 7.76 -7.73
N GLU A 94 10.18 8.80 -8.21
CA GLU A 94 9.96 10.20 -7.82
C GLU A 94 8.57 10.69 -8.27
N GLU A 95 8.13 10.26 -9.45
CA GLU A 95 6.80 10.58 -9.97
C GLU A 95 5.72 9.85 -9.17
N ALA A 96 5.92 8.57 -8.87
CA ALA A 96 5.00 7.82 -8.00
C ALA A 96 4.89 8.47 -6.61
N ALA A 97 6.02 8.84 -5.99
CA ALA A 97 6.04 9.50 -4.69
C ALA A 97 5.29 10.83 -4.71
N ARG A 98 5.47 11.64 -5.76
CA ARG A 98 4.78 12.94 -5.90
C ARG A 98 3.26 12.77 -5.96
N ARG A 99 2.76 11.80 -6.74
CA ARG A 99 1.32 11.52 -6.84
C ARG A 99 0.75 11.00 -5.53
N VAL A 100 1.48 10.11 -4.85
CA VAL A 100 1.08 9.59 -3.53
C VAL A 100 0.99 10.72 -2.51
N LEU A 101 2.00 11.58 -2.42
CA LEU A 101 1.99 12.72 -1.50
C LEU A 101 0.82 13.65 -1.80
N SER A 102 0.58 13.98 -3.08
CA SER A 102 -0.55 14.82 -3.47
C SER A 102 -1.91 14.25 -3.04
N GLY A 103 -2.11 12.93 -3.17
CA GLY A 103 -3.38 12.29 -2.81
C GLY A 103 -3.53 12.04 -1.31
N VAL A 104 -2.48 11.57 -0.64
CA VAL A 104 -2.47 11.33 0.82
C VAL A 104 -2.64 12.63 1.60
N LEU A 105 -2.10 13.74 1.08
CA LEU A 105 -2.16 15.04 1.76
C LEU A 105 -3.48 15.80 1.55
N ALA A 106 -4.37 15.32 0.69
CA ALA A 106 -5.68 15.93 0.48
C ALA A 106 -6.57 15.89 1.75
N GLU A 107 -7.51 16.84 1.84
CA GLU A 107 -8.50 16.93 2.92
C GLU A 107 -9.93 16.78 2.38
N PRO A 108 -10.73 15.81 2.86
CA PRO A 108 -10.33 14.71 3.74
C PRO A 108 -9.39 13.70 3.04
N PRO A 109 -8.54 12.97 3.78
CA PRO A 109 -7.69 11.95 3.18
C PRO A 109 -8.54 10.79 2.64
N PRO A 110 -8.17 10.21 1.48
CA PRO A 110 -8.90 9.08 0.92
C PRO A 110 -8.63 7.79 1.72
N GLU A 111 -9.64 6.94 1.88
CA GLU A 111 -9.44 5.60 2.43
C GLU A 111 -8.60 4.71 1.49
N THR A 112 -8.81 4.87 0.18
CA THR A 112 -8.05 4.22 -0.89
C THR A 112 -7.66 5.25 -1.94
N LEU A 113 -6.37 5.35 -2.25
CA LEU A 113 -5.81 6.21 -3.29
C LEU A 113 -5.36 5.36 -4.47
N GLU A 114 -5.98 5.57 -5.62
CA GLU A 114 -5.58 4.98 -6.90
C GLU A 114 -4.79 6.04 -7.69
N VAL A 115 -3.58 5.67 -8.12
CA VAL A 115 -2.60 6.54 -8.78
C VAL A 115 -2.44 6.18 -10.26
#